data_AF-A0A439D5X8-F1
#
_entry.id   AF-A0A439D5X8-F1
#
_cell.length_a   1.000
_cell.length_b   1.000
_cell.length_c   1.000
_cell.angle_alpha   90.00
_cell.angle_beta   90.00
_cell.angle_gamma   90.00
#
_symmetry.space_group_name_H-M   'P 1'
#
loop_
_entity.id
_entity.type
_entity.pdbx_description
1 polymer ?
#
loop_
_entity_poly.entity_id
_entity_poly.type
_entity_poly.pdbx_seq_one_letter_code
_entity_poly.pdbx_strand_id
1 'polypeptide(L)'
;MASGPSGLEDVSKYPNLVAEFERRDVQEADMLGIMGRNFIRVLQAVEDIALSKQHERLLEDDVKPFFSIATATQRGWVAIHSERWN
;
A
#
# COMPACT_ATOMS: atom_id res chain seq x y z
N MET A 1 9.32 27.87 0.80
CA MET A 1 8.96 26.52 1.28
C MET A 1 9.00 26.56 2.79
N ALA A 2 8.04 25.96 3.49
CA ALA A 2 8.11 25.85 4.95
C ALA A 2 9.31 24.97 5.32
N SER A 3 10.25 25.49 6.12
CA SER A 3 11.29 24.67 6.74
C SER A 3 10.66 23.86 7.87
N GLY A 4 11.24 22.70 8.18
CA GLY A 4 10.87 21.96 9.38
C GLY A 4 11.13 22.78 10.67
N PRO A 5 10.72 22.25 11.84
CA PRO A 5 11.02 22.84 13.14
C PRO A 5 12.53 23.07 13.31
N SER A 6 12.90 23.99 14.22
CA SER A 6 14.31 24.24 14.50
C SER A 6 15.02 22.97 14.97
N GLY A 7 16.17 22.66 14.37
CA GLY A 7 16.92 21.42 14.56
C GLY A 7 16.43 20.25 13.71
N LEU A 8 15.41 20.42 12.87
CA LEU A 8 14.80 19.44 11.96
C LEU A 8 14.45 20.05 10.60
N GLU A 9 15.29 20.95 10.10
CA GLU A 9 15.02 21.73 8.89
C GLU A 9 15.00 20.89 7.61
N ASP A 10 15.76 19.80 7.60
CA ASP A 10 15.91 18.89 6.48
C ASP A 10 16.23 17.45 6.95
N VAL A 11 16.22 16.48 6.02
CA VAL A 11 16.39 15.05 6.32
C VAL A 11 17.78 14.69 6.86
N SER A 12 18.81 15.53 6.65
CA SER A 12 20.12 15.31 7.26
C SER A 12 20.09 15.45 8.79
N LYS A 13 19.02 16.04 9.35
CA LYS A 13 18.86 16.30 10.78
C LYS A 13 18.21 15.17 11.59
N TYR A 14 17.87 14.04 10.98
CA TYR A 14 17.33 12.89 11.73
C TYR A 14 18.20 12.42 12.91
N PRO A 15 19.55 12.48 12.88
CA PRO A 15 20.36 12.18 14.06
C PRO A 15 20.05 13.07 15.28
N ASN A 16 19.54 14.29 15.09
CA ASN A 16 19.14 15.17 16.19
C ASN A 16 17.94 14.61 16.97
N LEU A 17 17.03 13.88 16.31
CA LEU A 17 15.93 13.21 17.00
C LEU A 17 16.43 12.09 17.90
N VAL A 18 17.43 11.33 17.44
CA VAL A 18 18.04 10.23 18.21
C VAL A 18 18.69 10.80 19.47
N ALA A 19 19.49 11.86 19.33
CA ALA A 19 20.08 12.57 20.47
C ALA A 19 19.02 13.11 21.45
N GLU A 20 17.89 13.62 20.95
CA GLU A 20 16.80 14.07 21.83
C GLU A 20 16.08 12.94 22.56
N PHE A 21 16.00 11.74 21.99
CA PHE A 21 15.48 10.56 22.69
C PHE A 21 16.40 10.11 23.82
N GLU A 22 17.71 10.06 23.57
CA GLU A 22 18.72 9.77 24.60
C GLU A 22 18.68 10.80 25.73
N ARG A 23 18.61 12.10 25.39
CA ARG A 23 18.51 13.19 26.38
C ARG A 23 17.28 13.07 27.29
N ARG A 24 16.22 12.42 26.81
CA ARG A 24 14.96 12.21 27.54
C ARG A 24 14.87 10.85 28.23
N ASP A 25 15.96 10.08 28.23
CA ASP A 25 16.03 8.74 28.83
C ASP A 25 14.99 7.76 28.25
N VAL A 26 14.72 7.89 26.94
CA VAL A 26 13.89 6.93 26.21
C VAL A 26 14.62 5.60 26.15
N GLN A 27 13.94 4.52 26.51
CA GLN A 27 14.53 3.17 26.49
C GLN A 27 14.97 2.80 25.06
N GLU A 28 16.13 2.16 24.94
CA GLU A 28 16.70 1.78 23.63
C GLU A 28 15.72 0.96 22.79
N ALA A 29 14.98 0.04 23.42
CA ALA A 29 13.96 -0.77 22.75
C ALA A 29 12.85 0.08 22.11
N ASP A 30 12.38 1.12 22.82
CA ASP A 30 11.35 2.03 22.33
C ASP A 30 11.90 2.93 21.22
N MET A 31 13.14 3.41 21.37
CA MET A 31 13.83 4.19 20.35
C MET A 31 13.97 3.40 19.04
N LEU A 32 14.43 2.14 19.11
CA LEU A 32 14.52 1.25 17.95
C LEU A 32 13.14 0.96 17.34
N GLY A 33 12.11 0.87 18.20
CA GLY A 33 10.71 0.83 17.82
C GLY A 33 10.33 2.01 16.91
N ILE A 34 10.58 3.23 17.39
CA ILE A 34 10.29 4.50 16.70
C ILE A 34 11.10 4.64 15.41
N MET A 35 12.39 4.29 15.44
CA MET A 35 13.29 4.41 14.28
C MET A 35 12.87 3.54 13.09
N GLY A 36 12.14 2.44 13.34
CA GLY A 36 11.59 1.66 12.24
C GLY A 36 11.14 0.25 12.57
N ARG A 37 11.52 -0.33 13.73
CA ARG A 37 11.11 -1.71 14.07
C ARG A 37 9.60 -1.86 14.12
N ASN A 38 8.90 -0.84 14.63
CA ASN A 38 7.43 -0.86 14.66
C ASN A 38 6.84 -0.83 13.25
N PHE A 39 7.42 -0.03 12.35
CA PHE A 39 6.99 0.03 10.96
C PHE A 39 7.18 -1.30 10.25
N ILE A 40 8.37 -1.91 10.35
CA ILE A 40 8.69 -3.19 9.71
C ILE A 40 7.75 -4.30 10.23
N ARG A 41 7.52 -4.35 11.55
CA ARG A 41 6.59 -5.33 12.15
C ARG A 41 5.18 -5.20 11.57
N VAL A 42 4.68 -3.98 11.40
CA VAL A 42 3.33 -3.76 10.83
C VAL A 42 3.32 -4.11 9.34
N LEU A 43 4.35 -3.72 8.59
CA LEU A 43 4.46 -4.06 7.17
C LEU A 43 4.45 -5.57 6.95
N GLN A 44 5.23 -6.32 7.73
CA GLN A 44 5.23 -7.78 7.72
C GLN A 44 3.84 -8.36 8.00
N ALA A 45 3.14 -7.85 9.03
CA ALA A 45 1.79 -8.32 9.34
C ALA A 45 0.79 -8.03 8.20
N VAL A 46 0.94 -6.91 7.48
CA VAL A 46 0.12 -6.60 6.30
C VAL A 46 0.43 -7.57 5.16
N GLU A 47 1.71 -7.87 4.92
CA GLU A 47 2.14 -8.84 3.91
C GLU A 47 1.60 -10.25 4.20
N ASP A 48 1.65 -10.70 5.46
CA ASP A 48 1.11 -11.99 5.89
C ASP A 48 -0.39 -12.10 5.60
N ILE A 49 -1.16 -11.04 5.90
CA ILE A 49 -2.59 -10.99 5.61
C ILE A 49 -2.83 -10.98 4.10
N ALA A 50 -2.08 -10.18 3.33
CA ALA A 50 -2.21 -10.14 1.89
C ALA A 50 -1.95 -11.51 1.25
N LEU A 51 -0.92 -12.23 1.71
CA LEU A 51 -0.61 -13.60 1.28
C LEU A 51 -1.73 -14.58 1.63
N SER A 52 -2.35 -14.45 2.81
CA SER A 52 -3.48 -15.29 3.21
C SER A 52 -4.72 -15.08 2.33
N LYS A 53 -4.87 -13.87 1.76
CA LYS A 53 -6.03 -13.46 0.97
C LYS A 53 -5.83 -13.57 -0.54
N GLN A 54 -4.67 -14.01 -1.01
CA GLN A 54 -4.33 -14.02 -2.44
C GLN A 54 -5.29 -14.84 -3.33
N HIS A 55 -6.04 -15.79 -2.75
CA HIS A 55 -7.01 -16.63 -3.45
C HIS A 55 -8.46 -16.13 -3.32
N GLU A 56 -8.69 -15.00 -2.64
CA GLU A 56 -9.99 -14.35 -2.59
C GLU A 56 -10.27 -13.64 -3.92
N ARG A 57 -11.55 -13.54 -4.31
CA ARG A 57 -11.93 -12.78 -5.50
C ARG A 57 -11.52 -11.32 -5.31
N LEU A 58 -10.79 -10.77 -6.28
CA LEU A 58 -10.38 -9.38 -6.27
C LEU A 58 -11.60 -8.46 -6.31
N LEU A 59 -11.47 -7.30 -5.68
CA LEU A 59 -12.44 -6.23 -5.83
C LEU A 59 -12.34 -5.68 -7.25
N GLU A 60 -13.46 -5.69 -7.97
CA GLU A 60 -13.59 -5.17 -9.33
C GLU A 60 -14.42 -3.88 -9.30
N ASP A 61 -13.96 -2.85 -10.01
CA ASP A 61 -14.72 -1.62 -10.19
C ASP A 61 -15.84 -1.82 -11.22
N ASP A 62 -17.01 -1.25 -10.94
CA ASP A 62 -18.10 -1.18 -11.93
C ASP A 62 -17.78 -0.08 -12.95
N VAL A 63 -17.25 -0.49 -14.10
CA VAL A 63 -16.88 0.41 -15.19
C VAL A 63 -17.88 0.29 -16.33
N LYS A 64 -18.15 1.44 -16.98
CA LYS A 64 -19.02 1.45 -18.16
C LYS A 64 -18.49 0.46 -19.21
N PRO A 65 -19.36 -0.39 -19.78
CA PRO A 65 -18.93 -1.35 -20.79
C PRO A 65 -18.40 -0.59 -22.01
N PHE A 66 -17.22 -1.00 -22.49
CA PHE A 66 -16.57 -0.36 -23.64
C PHE A 66 -17.35 -0.58 -24.95
N PHE A 67 -18.05 -1.71 -25.06
CA PHE A 67 -18.91 -2.01 -26.21
C PHE A 67 -20.38 -2.01 -25.79
N SER A 68 -21.22 -1.37 -26.59
CA SER A 68 -22.65 -1.64 -26.53
C SER A 68 -22.94 -3.00 -27.16
N ILE A 69 -23.98 -3.70 -26.68
CA ILE A 69 -24.40 -5.01 -27.23
C ILE A 69 -24.65 -4.90 -28.75
N ALA A 70 -25.12 -3.74 -29.23
CA ALA A 70 -25.30 -3.48 -30.66
C ALA A 70 -23.98 -3.46 -31.45
N THR A 71 -22.90 -2.92 -30.87
CA THR A 71 -21.57 -2.86 -31.50
C THR A 71 -20.87 -4.22 -31.53
N ALA A 72 -21.07 -5.06 -30.51
CA ALA A 72 -20.50 -6.41 -30.44
C ALA A 72 -21.13 -7.37 -31.46
N THR A 73 -22.45 -7.29 -31.65
CA THR A 73 -23.18 -8.08 -32.66
C THR A 73 -22.79 -7.69 -34.08
N GLN A 74 -22.61 -6.40 -34.35
CA GLN A 74 -22.27 -5.91 -35.70
C GLN A 74 -20.83 -6.26 -36.13
N ARG A 75 -19.92 -6.54 -35.19
CA ARG A 75 -18.56 -7.03 -35.47
C ARG A 75 -18.41 -8.56 -35.41
N GLY A 76 -19.50 -9.32 -35.18
CA GLY A 76 -19.47 -10.79 -35.20
C GLY A 76 -18.87 -11.47 -33.95
N TRP A 77 -18.68 -10.75 -32.84
CA TRP A 77 -18.00 -11.29 -31.64
C TRP A 77 -18.90 -12.11 -30.71
N VAL A 78 -20.23 -12.05 -30.89
CA VAL A 78 -21.22 -12.68 -30.00
C VAL A 78 -21.30 -14.21 -30.18
N ALA A 79 -20.83 -14.77 -31.30
CA ALA A 79 -20.93 -16.21 -31.58
C ALA A 79 -19.84 -17.07 -30.92
N ILE A 80 -18.79 -16.49 -30.33
CA ILE A 80 -17.58 -17.25 -29.93
C ILE A 80 -17.59 -17.66 -28.45
N HIS A 81 -18.47 -17.09 -27.61
CA HIS A 81 -18.34 -17.21 -26.15
C HIS A 81 -19.42 -18.06 -25.44
N SER A 82 -20.48 -18.53 -26.12
CA SER A 82 -21.55 -19.31 -25.47
C SER A 82 -21.31 -20.84 -25.42
N GLU A 83 -20.25 -21.36 -26.04
CA GLU A 83 -20.00 -22.82 -26.12
C GLU A 83 -18.75 -23.30 -25.35
N ARG A 84 -17.98 -22.41 -24.70
CA ARG A 84 -16.70 -22.78 -24.05
C ARG A 84 -16.75 -22.84 -22.51
N TRP A 85 -17.90 -22.64 -21.88
CA TRP A 85 -18.08 -22.88 -20.45
C TRP A 85 -19.24 -23.84 -20.21
N ASN A 86 -18.98 -25.12 -20.50
CA ASN A 86 -19.60 -26.29 -19.87
C ASN A 86 -18.46 -27.15 -19.32
#